data_AF-A0A915KVC7-F1
#
_entry.id   AF-A0A915KVC7-F1
#
_cell.length_a   1.000
_cell.length_b   1.000
_cell.length_c   1.000
_cell.angle_alpha   90.00
_cell.angle_beta   90.00
_cell.angle_gamma   90.00
#
_symmetry.space_group_name_H-M   'P 1'
#
loop_
_entity.id
_entity.type
_entity.pdbx_description
1 polymer ?
#
loop_
_entity_poly.entity_id
_entity_poly.type
_entity_poly.pdbx_seq_one_letter_code
_entity_poly.pdbx_strand_id
1 'polypeptide(L)'
;MKKVAAGINKNYAKTIGIAVDYRRVNHSLESLQLNVQRLKQYQSRLILFPKKLSKPAKGDSTAEEIKLATQYQGMIMPIKQSKRVEKARAITEEEKKLRAYETLRRAISEKRLKGFREKKAKEAAEELK
;
A
#
# COMPACT_ATOMS: atom_id res chain seq x y z
N MET A 1 0.90 -1.00 -10.81
CA MET A 1 -0.20 -0.91 -9.82
C MET A 1 -1.22 -2.02 -10.10
N LYS A 2 -1.36 -3.04 -9.24
CA LYS A 2 -2.29 -4.18 -9.47
C LYS A 2 -3.77 -3.71 -9.38
N LYS A 3 -4.31 -3.22 -10.50
CA LYS A 3 -5.73 -2.79 -10.65
C LYS A 3 -6.72 -3.94 -10.63
N VAL A 4 -6.26 -5.15 -10.95
CA VAL A 4 -7.06 -6.38 -10.95
C VAL A 4 -7.74 -6.58 -9.59
N ALA A 5 -7.05 -6.28 -8.48
CA ALA A 5 -7.60 -6.41 -7.13
C ALA A 5 -8.72 -5.40 -6.80
N ALA A 6 -8.81 -4.28 -7.53
CA ALA A 6 -9.90 -3.32 -7.40
C ALA A 6 -11.04 -3.56 -8.42
N GLY A 7 -10.92 -4.56 -9.30
CA GLY A 7 -11.92 -4.86 -10.32
C GLY A 7 -11.96 -3.88 -11.49
N ILE A 8 -10.91 -3.05 -11.68
CA ILE A 8 -10.88 -2.01 -12.72
C ILE A 8 -10.00 -2.45 -13.88
N ASN A 9 -10.56 -2.50 -15.09
CA ASN A 9 -9.79 -2.75 -16.30
C ASN A 9 -8.79 -1.59 -16.56
N LYS A 10 -7.56 -1.91 -16.99
CA LYS A 10 -6.50 -0.93 -17.29
C LYS A 10 -6.91 0.12 -18.32
N ASN A 11 -7.67 -0.27 -19.34
CA ASN A 11 -8.10 0.64 -20.40
C ASN A 11 -9.21 1.56 -19.91
N TYR A 12 -10.18 0.99 -19.18
CA TYR A 12 -11.24 1.76 -18.53
C TYR A 12 -10.72 2.73 -17.47
N ALA A 13 -9.69 2.34 -16.71
CA ALA A 13 -9.07 3.21 -15.71
C ALA A 13 -8.57 4.53 -16.34
N LYS A 14 -8.00 4.48 -17.54
CA LYS A 14 -7.51 5.67 -18.24
C LYS A 14 -8.65 6.62 -18.64
N THR A 15 -9.82 6.09 -19.02
CA THR A 15 -10.96 6.91 -19.44
C THR A 15 -11.62 7.65 -18.27
N ILE A 16 -11.54 7.11 -17.06
CA ILE A 16 -12.08 7.74 -15.83
C ILE A 16 -11.05 8.58 -15.06
N GLY A 17 -9.93 8.94 -15.71
CA GLY A 17 -8.92 9.82 -15.13
C GLY A 17 -7.95 9.18 -14.14
N ILE A 18 -7.82 7.84 -14.11
CA ILE A 18 -6.86 7.15 -13.25
C ILE A 18 -5.56 6.87 -14.03
N ALA A 19 -4.46 7.46 -13.58
CA ALA A 19 -3.13 7.19 -14.15
C ALA A 19 -2.71 5.72 -13.99
N VAL A 20 -2.09 5.16 -15.02
CA VAL A 20 -1.80 3.72 -15.13
C VAL A 20 -0.33 3.47 -15.43
N ASP A 21 0.40 2.96 -14.44
CA ASP A 21 1.76 2.45 -14.64
C ASP A 21 1.81 0.91 -14.51
N TYR A 22 2.28 0.28 -15.59
CA TYR A 22 2.41 -1.17 -15.73
C TYR A 22 3.73 -1.70 -15.16
N ARG A 23 4.78 -0.86 -15.09
CA ARG A 23 6.10 -1.25 -14.58
C ARG A 23 6.12 -1.40 -13.06
N ARG A 24 5.20 -0.71 -12.38
CA ARG A 24 5.14 -0.70 -10.92
C ARG A 24 4.61 -2.01 -10.33
N VAL A 25 5.47 -2.68 -9.56
CA VAL A 25 5.19 -3.88 -8.75
C VAL A 25 5.03 -3.50 -7.27
N ASN A 26 4.20 -4.22 -6.52
CA ASN A 26 4.08 -4.07 -5.06
C ASN A 26 4.75 -5.27 -4.40
N HIS A 27 5.66 -5.02 -3.45
CA HIS A 27 6.33 -6.06 -2.66
C HIS A 27 5.62 -6.34 -1.32
N SER A 28 4.81 -5.40 -0.83
CA SER A 28 4.05 -5.54 0.41
C SER A 28 2.54 -5.65 0.17
N LEU A 29 1.87 -6.47 0.99
CA LEU A 29 0.40 -6.62 0.95
C LEU A 29 -0.31 -5.37 1.49
N GLU A 30 0.22 -4.76 2.54
CA GLU A 30 -0.34 -3.55 3.17
C GLU A 30 -0.49 -2.41 2.15
N SER A 31 0.56 -2.14 1.36
CA SER A 31 0.52 -1.11 0.33
C SER A 31 -0.46 -1.44 -0.80
N LEU A 32 -0.63 -2.72 -1.12
CA LEU A 32 -1.61 -3.17 -2.11
C LEU A 32 -3.04 -2.90 -1.61
N GLN A 33 -3.35 -3.31 -0.38
CA GLN A 33 -4.67 -3.13 0.23
C GLN A 33 -5.06 -1.64 0.33
N LEU A 34 -4.14 -0.79 0.82
CA LEU A 34 -4.36 0.65 0.92
C LEU A 34 -4.68 1.27 -0.45
N ASN A 35 -3.94 0.87 -1.49
CA ASN A 35 -4.18 1.33 -2.85
C ASN A 35 -5.52 0.86 -3.41
N VAL A 36 -5.91 -0.39 -3.15
CA VAL A 36 -7.23 -0.93 -3.56
C VAL A 36 -8.35 -0.14 -2.88
N GLN A 37 -8.23 0.11 -1.58
CA GLN A 37 -9.20 0.92 -0.84
C GLN A 37 -9.30 2.34 -1.39
N ARG A 38 -8.17 2.99 -1.70
CA ARG A 38 -8.14 4.31 -2.34
C ARG A 38 -8.85 4.32 -3.70
N LEU A 39 -8.65 3.29 -4.51
CA LEU A 39 -9.32 3.19 -5.83
C LEU A 39 -10.83 2.99 -5.69
N LYS A 40 -11.28 2.16 -4.74
CA LYS A 40 -12.71 2.00 -4.44
C LYS A 40 -13.34 3.30 -3.94
N GLN A 41 -12.64 4.03 -3.08
CA GLN A 41 -13.08 5.33 -2.58
C GLN A 41 -13.16 6.38 -3.71
N TYR A 42 -12.20 6.39 -4.63
CA TYR A 42 -12.26 7.22 -5.84
C TYR A 42 -13.51 6.91 -6.66
N GLN A 43 -13.78 5.63 -6.94
CA GLN A 43 -14.96 5.23 -7.71
C GLN A 43 -16.27 5.62 -7.03
N SER A 44 -16.38 5.48 -5.71
CA SER A 44 -17.59 5.88 -4.99
C SER A 44 -17.89 7.39 -5.03
N ARG A 45 -16.86 8.21 -5.28
CA ARG A 45 -16.98 9.68 -5.35
C ARG A 45 -17.03 10.21 -6.78
N LEU A 46 -16.78 9.35 -7.77
CA LEU A 46 -16.74 9.73 -9.16
C LEU A 46 -18.17 9.82 -9.70
N ILE A 47 -18.58 10.99 -10.15
CA ILE A 47 -19.82 11.18 -10.91
C ILE A 47 -19.48 11.00 -12.39
N LEU A 48 -19.99 9.94 -13.01
CA LEU A 48 -19.70 9.63 -14.42
C LEU A 48 -20.88 10.05 -15.30
N PHE A 49 -20.63 10.99 -16.20
CA PHE A 49 -21.67 11.47 -17.12
C PHE A 49 -21.89 10.46 -18.26
N PRO A 50 -23.15 10.20 -18.64
CA PRO A 50 -23.44 9.35 -19.77
C PRO A 50 -22.98 10.00 -21.08
N LYS A 51 -22.46 9.20 -22.01
CA LYS A 51 -22.08 9.69 -23.35
C LYS A 51 -23.26 10.27 -24.12
N LYS A 52 -24.46 9.73 -23.89
CA LYS A 52 -25.73 10.21 -24.45
C LYS A 52 -26.74 10.32 -23.31
N LEU A 53 -27.23 11.52 -23.04
CA LEU A 53 -28.21 11.78 -21.96
C LEU A 53 -29.50 10.96 -22.12
N SER A 54 -29.91 10.65 -23.36
CA SER A 54 -31.09 9.85 -23.65
C SER A 54 -30.92 8.34 -23.46
N LYS A 55 -29.67 7.84 -23.37
CA LYS A 55 -29.35 6.41 -23.22
C LYS A 55 -28.21 6.24 -22.21
N PRO A 56 -28.49 6.42 -20.91
CA PRO A 56 -27.49 6.16 -19.86
C PRO A 56 -27.12 4.67 -19.84
N ALA A 57 -25.83 4.39 -19.72
CA ALA A 57 -25.28 3.04 -19.65
C ALA A 57 -25.10 2.57 -18.20
N LYS A 58 -24.80 1.29 -18.03
CA LYS A 58 -24.51 0.71 -16.72
C LYS A 58 -23.23 1.31 -16.14
N GLY A 59 -23.37 2.04 -15.03
CA GLY A 59 -22.27 2.71 -14.34
C GLY A 59 -22.20 4.22 -14.55
N ASP A 60 -23.11 4.78 -15.35
CA ASP A 60 -23.32 6.22 -15.42
C ASP A 60 -24.10 6.70 -14.18
N SER A 61 -23.88 7.95 -13.79
CA SER A 61 -24.55 8.60 -12.67
C SER A 61 -26.00 8.93 -12.99
N THR A 62 -26.83 9.03 -11.95
CA THR A 62 -28.24 9.41 -12.10
C THR A 62 -28.37 10.89 -12.47
N ALA A 63 -29.52 11.28 -13.02
CA ALA A 63 -29.77 12.68 -13.39
C ALA A 63 -29.71 13.63 -12.17
N GLU A 64 -29.98 13.13 -10.97
CA GLU A 64 -29.89 13.90 -9.71
C GLU A 64 -28.43 14.16 -9.32
N GLU A 65 -27.58 13.13 -9.35
CA GLU A 65 -26.14 13.25 -9.09
C GLU A 65 -25.46 14.18 -10.10
N ILE A 66 -25.87 14.09 -11.37
CA ILE A 66 -25.36 14.95 -12.44
C ILE A 66 -25.67 16.42 -12.18
N LYS A 67 -26.85 16.76 -11.65
CA LYS A 67 -27.20 18.15 -11.31
C LYS A 67 -26.40 18.69 -10.12
N LEU A 68 -26.05 17.82 -9.17
CA LEU A 68 -25.21 18.16 -8.03
C LEU A 68 -23.72 18.25 -8.39
N ALA A 69 -23.33 17.80 -9.57
CA ALA A 69 -21.94 17.78 -10.00
C ALA A 69 -21.38 19.20 -10.07
N THR A 70 -20.32 19.43 -9.30
CA THR A 70 -19.55 20.66 -9.30
C THR A 70 -18.08 20.35 -9.56
N GLN A 71 -17.36 21.29 -10.16
CA GLN A 71 -15.93 21.11 -10.38
C GLN A 71 -15.19 21.19 -9.05
N TYR A 72 -14.50 20.10 -8.69
CA TYR A 72 -13.63 20.11 -7.53
C TYR A 72 -12.35 20.90 -7.84
N GLN A 73 -12.05 21.93 -7.05
CA GLN A 73 -10.81 22.69 -7.14
C GLN A 73 -9.76 22.17 -6.15
N GLY A 74 -8.54 21.94 -6.65
CA GLY A 74 -7.40 21.47 -5.85
C GLY A 74 -7.04 20.00 -6.07
N MET A 75 -6.22 19.47 -5.17
CA MET A 75 -5.67 18.11 -5.28
C MET A 75 -6.72 17.05 -4.97
N ILE A 76 -7.00 16.16 -5.93
CA ILE A 76 -7.97 15.06 -5.77
C ILE A 76 -7.47 14.06 -4.72
N MET A 77 -8.24 13.90 -3.64
CA MET A 77 -7.95 13.01 -2.51
C MET A 77 -6.50 13.12 -2.00
N PRO A 78 -6.16 14.19 -1.27
CA PRO A 78 -4.80 14.38 -0.75
C PRO A 78 -4.35 13.19 0.11
N ILE A 79 -3.09 12.77 -0.06
CA ILE A 79 -2.52 11.68 0.75
C ILE A 79 -2.24 12.25 2.14
N LYS A 80 -2.96 11.74 3.14
CA LYS A 80 -2.72 12.09 4.55
C LYS A 80 -1.82 11.06 5.19
N GLN A 81 -0.73 11.50 5.80
CA GLN A 81 0.12 10.63 6.61
C GLN A 81 -0.48 10.56 8.02
N SER A 82 -1.33 9.57 8.27
CA SER A 82 -1.85 9.33 9.62
C SER A 82 -0.77 8.68 10.47
N LYS A 83 -0.31 9.36 11.52
CA LYS A 83 0.50 8.75 12.57
C LYS A 83 -0.43 8.12 13.61
N ARG A 84 -0.21 6.84 13.90
CA ARG A 84 -0.88 6.20 15.04
C ARG A 84 -0.14 6.65 16.29
N VAL A 85 -0.79 7.46 17.11
CA VAL A 85 -0.26 7.85 18.42
C VAL A 85 -0.74 6.82 19.42
N GLU A 86 0.19 6.06 19.99
CA GLU A 86 -0.12 5.13 21.06
C GLU A 86 -0.36 5.89 22.36
N LYS A 87 -1.31 5.41 23.16
CA LYS A 87 -1.54 5.94 24.50
C LYS A 87 -0.42 5.48 25.44
N ALA A 88 -0.14 6.28 26.47
CA ALA A 88 0.77 5.88 27.53
C ALA A 88 0.28 4.59 28.19
N ARG A 89 1.19 3.63 28.36
CA ARG A 89 0.95 2.33 28.99
C ARG A 89 2.05 2.07 30.02
N ALA A 90 1.72 1.29 31.04
CA ALA A 90 2.71 0.85 32.02
C ALA A 90 3.75 -0.05 31.34
N ILE A 91 5.03 0.13 31.69
CA ILE A 91 6.15 -0.65 31.14
C ILE A 91 6.09 -2.06 31.72
N THR A 92 6.12 -3.07 30.85
CA THR A 92 6.13 -4.48 31.24
C THR A 92 7.50 -4.91 31.79
N GLU A 93 7.54 -5.98 32.58
CA GLU A 93 8.83 -6.47 33.12
C GLU A 93 9.80 -6.96 32.03
N GLU A 94 9.28 -7.50 30.93
CA GLU A 94 10.07 -7.95 29.79
C GLU A 94 10.77 -6.77 29.09
N GLU A 95 10.05 -5.67 28.88
CA GLU A 95 10.60 -4.43 28.31
C GLU A 95 11.69 -3.82 29.19
N LYS A 96 11.57 -3.92 30.52
CA LYS A 96 12.62 -3.46 31.45
C LYS A 96 13.90 -4.31 31.40
N LYS A 97 13.74 -5.63 31.17
CA LYS A 97 14.87 -6.57 31.08
C LYS A 97 15.55 -6.51 29.71
N LEU A 98 14.90 -5.95 28.69
CA LEU A 98 15.44 -5.84 27.34
C LEU A 98 16.64 -4.89 27.27
N ARG A 99 17.82 -5.43 26.95
CA ARG A 99 19.04 -4.65 26.71
C ARG A 99 19.11 -4.14 25.28
N ALA A 100 18.40 -3.05 24.98
CA ALA A 100 18.27 -2.50 23.62
C ALA A 100 19.61 -2.18 22.92
N TYR A 101 20.61 -1.65 23.66
CA TYR A 101 21.92 -1.34 23.06
C TYR A 101 22.67 -2.61 22.63
N GLU A 102 22.68 -3.63 23.50
CA GLU A 102 23.37 -4.89 23.26
C GLU A 102 22.74 -5.65 22.08
N THR A 103 21.40 -5.70 22.02
CA THR A 103 20.66 -6.36 20.92
C THR A 103 20.97 -5.71 19.57
N LEU A 104 21.03 -4.37 19.50
CA LEU A 104 21.41 -3.65 18.28
C LEU A 104 22.84 -3.96 17.86
N ARG A 105 23.81 -3.93 18.79
CA ARG A 105 25.22 -4.23 18.49
C ARG A 105 25.40 -5.68 18.01
N ARG A 106 24.70 -6.62 18.64
CA ARG A 106 24.68 -8.02 18.24
C ARG A 106 24.11 -8.20 16.83
N ALA A 107 22.96 -7.61 16.51
CA ALA A 107 22.34 -7.68 15.18
C ALA A 107 23.26 -7.12 14.08
N ILE A 108 23.95 -6.00 14.35
CA ILE A 108 24.94 -5.43 13.43
C ILE A 108 26.10 -6.42 13.20
N SER A 109 26.63 -7.01 14.28
CA SER A 109 27.72 -7.98 14.19
C SER A 109 27.29 -9.26 13.46
N GLU A 110 26.08 -9.75 13.68
CA GLU A 110 25.51 -10.92 13.00
C GLU A 110 25.36 -10.66 11.50
N LYS A 111 24.81 -9.50 11.11
CA LYS A 111 24.72 -9.12 9.70
C LYS A 111 26.10 -9.04 9.03
N ARG A 112 27.08 -8.45 9.71
CA ARG A 112 28.46 -8.32 9.18
C ARG A 112 29.17 -9.67 9.04
N LEU A 113 29.04 -10.54 10.04
CA LEU A 113 29.77 -11.81 10.11
C LEU A 113 29.03 -12.99 9.47
N LYS A 114 27.79 -12.79 8.97
CA LYS A 114 26.96 -13.85 8.38
C LYS A 114 27.72 -14.69 7.35
N GLY A 115 28.30 -14.06 6.34
CA GLY A 115 29.02 -14.78 5.28
C GLY A 115 30.25 -15.55 5.77
N PHE A 116 31.03 -14.95 6.70
CA PHE A 116 32.18 -15.63 7.30
C PHE A 116 31.75 -16.86 8.13
N ARG A 117 30.67 -16.72 8.92
CA ARG A 117 30.14 -17.82 9.73
C ARG A 117 29.56 -18.93 8.87
N GLU A 118 28.84 -18.60 7.80
CA GLU A 118 28.33 -19.59 6.84
C GLU A 118 29.46 -20.33 6.12
N LYS A 119 30.53 -19.63 5.72
CA LYS A 119 31.71 -20.26 5.13
C LYS A 119 32.39 -21.22 6.11
N LYS A 120 32.68 -20.76 7.32
CA LYS A 120 33.33 -21.59 8.35
C LYS A 120 32.47 -22.79 8.77
N ALA A 121 31.14 -22.63 8.82
CA ALA A 121 30.23 -23.73 9.10
C ALA A 121 30.22 -24.79 7.98
N LYS A 122 30.37 -24.38 6.71
CA LYS A 122 30.51 -25.32 5.58
C LYS A 122 31.83 -26.06 5.61
N GLU A 123 32.94 -25.35 5.81
CA GLU A 123 34.28 -25.95 5.92
C GLU A 123 34.34 -26.97 7.07
N ALA A 124 33.82 -26.61 8.25
CA ALA A 124 33.74 -27.55 9.37
C ALA A 124 32.85 -28.77 9.09
N ALA A 125 31.77 -28.62 8.31
CA ALA A 125 30.91 -29.73 7.92
C ALA A 125 31.52 -30.62 6.82
N GLU A 126 32.43 -30.07 6.01
CA GLU A 126 33.22 -30.80 5.02
C GLU A 126 34.40 -31.54 5.68
N GLU A 127 35.03 -30.97 6.71
CA GLU A 127 36.07 -31.64 7.51
C GLU A 127 35.53 -32.76 8.40
N LEU A 128 34.26 -32.70 8.79
CA LEU A 128 33.57 -33.75 9.56
C LEU A 128 33.04 -34.91 8.69
N LYS A 129 33.18 -34.82 7.36
CA LYS A 129 32.83 -35.86 6.40
C LYS A 129 34.04 -36.67 5.99
#